data_AF-Q8DL42-F1
#
_entry.id   AF-Q8DL42-F1
#
_cell.length_a   1.000
_cell.length_b   1.000
_cell.length_c   1.000
_cell.angle_alpha   90.00
_cell.angle_beta   90.00
_cell.angle_gamma   90.00
#
_symmetry.space_group_name_H-M   'P 1'
#
loop_
_entity.id
_entity.type
_entity.pdbx_description
1 polymer ?
#
loop_
_entity_poly.entity_id
_entity_poly.type
_entity_poly.pdbx_seq_one_letter_code
_entity_poly.pdbx_strand_id
1 'polypeptide(L)'
;MTTERLQKVLAHWGVASRRHAETLIRSGQVFVNGQRAKLGDKVDPARDRIEYKGERLNPPRPPQRLYLLLHKPKGVLCTCHDPQGRTTVLDLLPPMYQRVGGLHPVGRLDADSSGALLLTNDGAFTYYLSHPRHHIPKTYRVWVQGQPPENVLQRWRQGIPLDGVMTLPATVKRLRSEGDRALLEIILHEGRNRQIRRVADQLGYPVLALQRIAIGPVHLGHLRPRAVRPLSRHELAALQPTTKTQPKSQ
;
A
#
# COMPACT_ATOMS: atom_id res chain seq x y z
N MET A 1 18.17 0.68 22.58
CA MET A 1 19.11 1.06 21.51
C MET A 1 18.65 0.38 20.24
N THR A 2 18.28 1.14 19.21
CA THR A 2 17.60 0.59 18.04
C THR A 2 18.42 0.92 16.79
N THR A 3 19.24 -0.04 16.35
CA THR A 3 19.99 0.10 15.11
C THR A 3 19.09 -0.21 13.92
N GLU A 4 19.20 0.59 12.87
CA GLU A 4 18.41 0.46 11.65
C GLU A 4 19.32 0.35 10.44
N ARG A 5 18.86 -0.32 9.38
CA ARG A 5 19.62 -0.40 8.13
C ARG A 5 19.86 1.02 7.57
N LEU A 6 21.08 1.33 7.16
CA LEU A 6 21.45 2.66 6.68
C LEU A 6 20.55 3.16 5.54
N GLN A 7 20.22 2.31 4.56
CA GLN A 7 19.32 2.69 3.46
C GLN A 7 17.89 3.02 3.92
N LYS A 8 17.46 2.49 5.07
CA LYS A 8 16.17 2.82 5.70
C LYS A 8 16.25 4.21 6.35
N VAL A 9 17.35 4.49 7.04
CA VAL A 9 17.61 5.79 7.67
C VAL A 9 17.68 6.90 6.63
N LEU A 10 18.48 6.72 5.57
CA LEU A 10 18.58 7.68 4.46
C LEU A 10 17.23 7.95 3.79
N ALA A 11 16.42 6.91 3.61
CA ALA A 11 15.08 7.07 3.05
C ALA A 11 14.13 7.80 4.01
N HIS A 12 14.21 7.52 5.30
CA HIS A 12 13.43 8.21 6.32
C HIS A 12 13.80 9.70 6.43
N TRP A 13 15.08 10.04 6.24
CA TRP A 13 15.58 11.41 6.23
C TRP A 13 15.32 12.13 4.91
N GLY A 14 14.68 11.48 3.93
CA GLY A 14 14.31 12.10 2.66
C GLY A 14 15.46 12.26 1.66
N VAL A 15 16.62 11.65 1.92
CA VAL A 15 17.81 11.75 1.04
C VAL A 15 17.57 11.06 -0.31
N ALA A 16 16.95 9.88 -0.27
CA ALA A 16 16.74 9.04 -1.43
C ALA A 16 15.66 7.98 -1.16
N SER A 17 15.04 7.40 -2.20
CA SER A 17 14.26 6.17 -1.98
C SER A 17 15.17 5.07 -1.38
N ARG A 18 14.60 4.09 -0.66
CA ARG A 18 15.41 3.02 -0.06
C ARG A 18 16.31 2.30 -1.08
N ARG A 19 15.81 2.03 -2.29
CA ARG A 19 16.60 1.39 -3.36
C ARG A 19 17.67 2.33 -3.91
N HIS A 20 17.35 3.60 -4.12
CA HIS A 20 18.32 4.57 -4.58
C HIS A 20 19.42 4.80 -3.52
N ALA A 21 19.06 4.79 -2.23
CA ALA A 21 20.01 4.81 -1.13
C ALA A 21 20.97 3.61 -1.15
N GLU A 22 20.50 2.41 -1.52
CA GLU A 22 21.40 1.26 -1.73
C GLU A 22 22.39 1.49 -2.87
N THR A 23 21.96 2.15 -3.95
CA THR A 23 22.86 2.57 -5.05
C THR A 23 23.89 3.57 -4.56
N LEU A 24 23.48 4.59 -3.80
CA LEU A 24 24.38 5.61 -3.24
C LEU A 24 25.44 4.97 -2.32
N ILE A 25 25.03 4.05 -1.45
CA ILE A 25 25.93 3.29 -0.57
C ILE A 25 26.92 2.47 -1.41
N ARG A 26 26.45 1.68 -2.39
CA ARG A 26 27.33 0.88 -3.27
C ARG A 26 28.35 1.74 -4.00
N SER A 27 27.93 2.91 -4.50
CA SER A 27 28.79 3.85 -5.20
C SER A 27 29.79 4.57 -4.30
N GLY A 28 29.70 4.41 -2.97
CA GLY A 28 30.64 5.01 -2.02
C GLY A 28 30.39 6.47 -1.69
N GLN A 29 29.20 6.98 -1.99
CA GLN A 29 28.85 8.37 -1.73
C GLN A 29 28.38 8.63 -0.29
N VAL A 30 28.26 7.58 0.53
CA VAL A 30 27.76 7.65 1.91
C VAL A 30 28.83 7.17 2.88
N PHE A 31 29.03 7.94 3.95
CA PHE A 31 29.96 7.63 5.02
C PHE A 31 29.23 7.56 6.36
N VAL A 32 29.70 6.68 7.24
CA VAL A 32 29.24 6.55 8.62
C VAL A 32 30.45 6.65 9.53
N ASN A 33 30.44 7.60 10.45
CA ASN A 33 31.53 7.88 11.38
C ASN A 33 32.89 8.06 10.69
N GLY A 34 32.89 8.67 9.49
CA GLY A 34 34.09 8.89 8.67
C GLY A 34 34.54 7.68 7.83
N GLN A 35 33.85 6.54 7.90
CA GLN A 35 34.15 5.35 7.10
C GLN A 35 33.14 5.16 5.97
N ARG A 36 33.61 4.72 4.79
CA ARG A 36 32.74 4.43 3.64
C ARG A 36 31.76 3.32 3.99
N ALA A 37 30.48 3.61 3.85
CA ALA A 37 29.42 2.65 4.16
C ALA A 37 29.35 1.50 3.14
N LYS A 38 28.91 0.33 3.61
CA LYS A 38 28.66 -0.86 2.81
C LYS A 38 27.18 -1.23 2.84
N LEU A 39 26.73 -1.91 1.79
CA LEU A 39 25.34 -2.36 1.75
C LEU A 39 25.09 -3.39 2.87
N GLY A 40 24.09 -3.10 3.72
CA GLY A 40 23.75 -3.96 4.86
C GLY A 40 24.13 -3.36 6.20
N ASP A 41 24.97 -2.31 6.21
CA ASP A 41 25.33 -1.58 7.41
C ASP A 41 24.10 -1.12 8.19
N LYS A 42 24.20 -1.23 9.51
CA LYS A 42 23.21 -0.72 10.44
C LYS A 42 23.82 0.43 11.21
N VAL A 43 23.01 1.45 11.47
CA VAL A 43 23.40 2.66 12.17
C VAL A 43 22.39 2.98 13.26
N ASP A 44 22.86 3.62 14.32
CA ASP A 44 22.03 4.29 15.31
C ASP A 44 21.88 5.76 14.88
N PRO A 45 20.71 6.18 14.34
CA PRO A 45 20.51 7.53 13.83
C PRO A 45 20.63 8.61 14.92
N ALA A 46 20.59 8.26 16.21
CA ALA A 46 20.75 9.21 17.30
C ALA A 46 22.22 9.42 17.71
N ARG A 47 23.13 8.53 17.30
CA ARG A 47 24.54 8.55 17.73
C ARG A 47 25.52 8.63 16.57
N ASP A 48 25.25 7.89 15.49
CA ASP A 48 26.16 7.78 14.37
C ASP A 48 26.11 9.02 13.49
N ARG A 49 27.31 9.48 13.08
CA ARG A 49 27.48 10.57 12.13
C ARG A 49 27.35 10.01 10.72
N ILE A 50 26.30 10.39 10.00
CA ILE A 50 26.09 9.98 8.60
C ILE A 50 26.39 11.17 7.70
N GLU A 51 27.18 10.95 6.65
CA GLU A 51 27.57 11.97 5.68
C GLU A 51 27.20 11.51 4.26
N TYR A 52 26.71 12.43 3.45
CA TYR A 52 26.42 12.22 2.03
C TYR A 52 26.95 13.41 1.22
N LYS A 53 27.71 13.14 0.16
CA LYS A 53 28.40 14.17 -0.64
C LYS A 53 29.28 15.14 0.19
N GLY A 54 29.90 14.63 1.26
CA GLY A 54 30.75 15.41 2.16
C GLY A 54 30.00 16.29 3.16
N GLU A 55 28.67 16.32 3.11
CA GLU A 55 27.86 17.05 4.09
C GLU A 55 27.34 16.09 5.16
N ARG A 56 27.46 16.51 6.43
CA ARG A 56 26.84 15.81 7.54
C ARG A 56 25.33 15.92 7.40
N LEU A 57 24.68 14.76 7.29
CA LEU A 57 23.24 14.68 7.36
C LEU A 57 22.81 14.96 8.79
N ASN A 58 22.21 16.13 9.01
CA ASN A 58 21.52 16.44 10.24
C ASN A 58 20.08 15.97 10.08
N PRO A 59 19.59 15.00 10.87
CA PRO A 59 18.20 14.59 10.78
C PRO A 59 17.34 15.84 10.99
N PRO A 60 16.43 16.18 10.06
CA PRO A 60 15.35 17.08 10.43
C PRO A 60 14.61 16.46 11.62
N ARG A 61 13.90 17.29 12.41
CA ARG A 61 12.84 16.77 13.30
C ARG A 61 12.10 15.68 12.53
N PRO A 62 11.85 14.49 13.13
CA PRO A 62 11.30 13.36 12.40
C PRO A 62 10.13 13.86 11.56
N PRO A 63 10.17 13.66 10.22
CA PRO A 63 9.23 14.28 9.33
C PRO A 63 7.82 13.96 9.82
N GLN A 64 6.93 14.96 9.80
CA GLN A 64 5.56 14.80 10.25
C GLN A 64 4.98 13.52 9.63
N ARG A 65 4.53 12.58 10.48
CA ARG A 65 3.93 11.35 9.97
C ARG A 65 2.60 11.69 9.33
N LEU A 66 2.47 11.33 8.06
CA LEU A 66 1.25 11.51 7.30
C LEU A 66 0.59 10.16 7.09
N TYR A 67 -0.73 10.15 7.26
CA TYR A 67 -1.57 8.99 6.98
C TYR A 67 -2.81 9.50 6.27
N LEU A 68 -2.84 9.27 4.96
CA LEU A 68 -3.85 9.84 4.08
C LEU A 68 -4.68 8.74 3.44
N LEU A 69 -5.98 9.00 3.30
CA LEU A 69 -6.87 8.24 2.43
C LEU A 69 -7.10 9.04 1.15
N LEU A 70 -6.70 8.46 0.02
CA LEU A 70 -6.94 8.96 -1.32
C LEU A 70 -8.05 8.14 -1.98
N HIS A 71 -9.02 8.82 -2.60
CA HIS A 71 -9.89 8.19 -3.59
C HIS A 71 -9.18 8.20 -4.94
N LYS A 72 -8.42 7.14 -5.22
CA LYS A 72 -7.72 6.98 -6.48
C LYS A 72 -8.73 6.86 -7.64
N PRO A 73 -8.68 7.70 -8.69
CA PRO A 73 -9.47 7.52 -9.90
C PRO A 73 -8.86 6.41 -10.81
N LYS A 74 -9.62 6.00 -11.83
CA LYS A 74 -9.07 5.21 -12.94
C LYS A 74 -8.05 6.05 -13.74
N GLY A 75 -7.15 5.40 -14.47
CA GLY A 75 -6.14 6.03 -15.32
C GLY A 75 -4.88 6.54 -14.60
N VAL A 76 -4.84 6.47 -13.27
CA VAL A 76 -3.70 6.92 -12.46
C VAL A 76 -2.88 5.74 -11.96
N LEU A 77 -1.55 5.85 -11.99
CA LEU A 77 -0.63 4.79 -11.57
C LEU A 77 -0.33 4.83 -10.07
N CYS A 78 -0.32 3.66 -9.44
CA CYS A 78 0.07 3.49 -8.04
C CYS A 78 1.59 3.25 -7.92
N THR A 79 2.38 4.29 -8.21
CA THR A 79 3.85 4.29 -8.12
C THR A 79 4.34 5.61 -7.53
N CYS A 80 5.57 5.63 -7.00
CA CYS A 80 6.23 6.86 -6.54
C CYS A 80 6.91 7.63 -7.69
N HIS A 81 7.23 6.94 -8.78
CA HIS A 81 7.85 7.51 -9.97
C HIS A 81 7.48 6.68 -11.19
N ASP A 82 7.17 7.34 -12.30
CA ASP A 82 6.91 6.70 -13.58
C ASP A 82 7.88 7.26 -14.65
N PRO A 83 8.80 6.44 -15.20
CA PRO A 83 9.76 6.89 -16.21
C PRO A 83 9.13 7.39 -17.50
N GLN A 84 7.87 7.01 -17.77
CA GLN A 84 7.13 7.41 -18.97
C GLN A 84 6.28 8.68 -18.75
N GLY A 85 6.38 9.32 -17.57
CA GLY A 85 5.69 10.57 -17.27
C GLY A 85 4.18 10.44 -17.11
N ARG A 86 3.64 9.24 -16.92
CA ARG A 86 2.20 9.04 -16.68
C ARG A 86 1.84 9.49 -15.27
N THR A 87 0.61 10.00 -15.12
CA THR A 87 0.12 10.49 -13.83
C THR A 87 0.13 9.39 -12.76
N THR A 88 0.73 9.72 -11.63
CA THR A 88 0.84 8.88 -10.44
C THR A 88 -0.10 9.35 -9.34
N VAL A 89 -0.28 8.51 -8.32
CA VAL A 89 -1.08 8.85 -7.13
C VAL A 89 -0.50 10.01 -6.33
N LEU A 90 0.80 10.29 -6.44
CA LEU A 90 1.45 11.41 -5.75
C LEU A 90 1.13 12.76 -6.43
N ASP A 91 0.99 12.75 -7.75
CA ASP A 91 0.64 13.95 -8.53
C ASP A 91 -0.77 14.46 -8.23
N LEU A 92 -1.64 13.59 -7.69
CA LEU A 92 -2.99 13.96 -7.27
C LEU A 92 -3.04 14.75 -5.96
N LEU A 93 -1.93 14.78 -5.22
CA LEU A 93 -1.94 15.35 -3.88
C LEU A 93 -1.84 16.88 -3.92
N PRO A 94 -2.53 17.59 -3.00
CA PRO A 94 -2.32 19.01 -2.81
C PRO A 94 -0.84 19.36 -2.55
N PRO A 95 -0.37 20.57 -2.95
CA PRO A 95 1.03 20.98 -2.81
C PRO A 95 1.60 20.90 -1.39
N MET A 96 0.77 20.98 -0.35
CA MET A 96 1.18 20.79 1.04
C MET A 96 1.67 19.37 1.35
N TYR A 97 1.14 18.34 0.69
CA TYR A 97 1.55 16.96 0.89
C TYR A 97 2.67 16.54 -0.06
N GLN A 98 2.73 17.10 -1.27
CA GLN A 98 3.81 16.81 -2.23
C GLN A 98 5.19 17.23 -1.69
N ARG A 99 5.24 18.29 -0.87
CA ARG A 99 6.47 18.77 -0.24
C ARG A 99 6.96 17.87 0.90
N VAL A 100 6.15 16.93 1.38
CA VAL A 100 6.54 16.02 2.45
C VAL A 100 7.28 14.81 1.86
N GLY A 101 8.57 14.73 2.16
CA GLY A 101 9.44 13.65 1.70
C GLY A 101 8.97 12.26 2.16
N GLY A 102 9.18 11.27 1.30
CA GLY A 102 9.00 9.86 1.64
C GLY A 102 7.54 9.35 1.61
N LEU A 103 6.57 10.16 1.19
CA LEU A 103 5.19 9.72 1.03
C LEU A 103 5.07 8.68 -0.10
N HIS A 104 4.41 7.56 0.17
CA HIS A 104 4.27 6.44 -0.76
C HIS A 104 2.94 5.69 -0.55
N PRO A 105 2.43 4.98 -1.57
CA PRO A 105 1.20 4.20 -1.43
C PRO A 105 1.39 2.95 -0.56
N VAL A 106 0.37 2.65 0.23
CA VAL A 106 0.27 1.41 1.02
C VAL A 106 -0.43 0.35 0.19
N GLY A 107 0.37 -0.57 -0.35
CA GLY A 107 -0.10 -1.52 -1.35
C GLY A 107 -0.37 -0.84 -2.70
N ARG A 108 -1.11 -1.52 -3.57
CA ARG A 108 -1.38 -1.02 -4.93
C ARG A 108 -2.84 -1.17 -5.35
N LEU A 109 -3.25 -0.33 -6.28
CA LEU A 109 -4.41 -0.51 -7.14
C LEU A 109 -3.94 -0.39 -8.58
N ASP A 110 -4.50 -1.24 -9.45
CA ASP A 110 -4.24 -1.17 -10.88
C ASP A 110 -4.70 0.17 -11.48
N ALA A 111 -4.15 0.54 -12.62
CA ALA A 111 -4.53 1.77 -13.32
C ALA A 111 -6.03 1.80 -13.66
N ASP A 112 -6.58 0.65 -14.06
CA ASP A 112 -7.99 0.45 -14.42
C ASP A 112 -8.95 0.37 -13.22
N SER A 113 -8.42 0.44 -12.00
CA SER A 113 -9.14 0.28 -10.73
C SER A 113 -9.19 1.60 -9.96
N SER A 114 -10.30 1.82 -9.24
CA SER A 114 -10.51 3.03 -8.44
C SER A 114 -10.71 2.74 -6.96
N GLY A 115 -10.80 3.79 -6.15
CA GLY A 115 -11.26 3.72 -4.77
C GLY A 115 -10.17 3.97 -3.73
N ALA A 116 -10.40 3.45 -2.53
CA ALA A 116 -9.59 3.68 -1.34
C ALA A 116 -8.13 3.24 -1.53
N LEU A 117 -7.20 4.20 -1.40
CA LEU A 117 -5.77 3.96 -1.35
C LEU A 117 -5.19 4.74 -0.18
N LEU A 118 -4.44 4.06 0.68
CA LEU A 118 -3.72 4.72 1.76
C LEU A 118 -2.36 5.20 1.27
N LEU A 119 -1.93 6.37 1.73
CA LEU A 119 -0.61 6.94 1.50
C LEU A 119 0.01 7.32 2.84
N THR A 120 1.29 7.03 3.01
CA THR A 120 2.01 7.35 4.25
C THR A 120 3.52 7.46 4.00
N ASN A 121 4.22 8.13 4.91
CA ASN A 121 5.68 8.11 5.01
C ASN A 121 6.16 7.18 6.16
N ASP A 122 5.25 6.46 6.81
CA ASP A 122 5.53 5.47 7.85
C ASP A 122 5.70 4.07 7.24
N GLY A 123 6.95 3.68 6.97
CA GLY A 123 7.26 2.37 6.39
C GLY A 123 6.84 1.17 7.24
N ALA A 124 6.75 1.32 8.57
CA ALA A 124 6.28 0.23 9.45
C ALA A 124 4.78 0.00 9.28
N PHE A 125 4.01 1.10 9.20
CA PHE A 125 2.59 1.07 8.90
C PHE A 125 2.33 0.47 7.50
N THR A 126 3.11 0.88 6.50
CA THR A 126 3.04 0.32 5.15
C THR A 126 3.28 -1.19 5.15
N TYR A 127 4.33 -1.65 5.81
CA TYR A 127 4.62 -3.08 5.90
C TYR A 127 3.48 -3.85 6.57
N TYR A 128 2.98 -3.38 7.71
CA TYR A 128 1.89 -4.01 8.43
C TYR A 128 0.63 -4.18 7.58
N LEU A 129 0.20 -3.13 6.87
CA LEU A 129 -1.06 -3.19 6.11
C LEU A 129 -0.96 -3.91 4.77
N SER A 130 0.24 -3.96 4.18
CA SER A 130 0.45 -4.56 2.86
C SER A 130 0.91 -6.03 2.91
N HIS A 131 1.52 -6.49 4.00
CA HIS A 131 2.07 -7.83 4.05
C HIS A 131 0.96 -8.90 4.14
N PRO A 132 0.97 -9.95 3.30
CA PRO A 132 -0.10 -10.95 3.24
C PRO A 132 -0.44 -11.61 4.58
N ARG A 133 0.58 -11.88 5.40
CA ARG A 133 0.44 -12.50 6.75
C ARG A 133 -0.50 -11.78 7.72
N HIS A 134 -0.75 -10.49 7.51
CA HIS A 134 -1.59 -9.70 8.40
C HIS A 134 -3.07 -9.76 8.04
N HIS A 135 -3.42 -10.36 6.89
CA HIS A 135 -4.79 -10.65 6.46
C HIS A 135 -5.79 -9.49 6.59
N ILE A 136 -5.29 -8.25 6.50
CA ILE A 136 -6.13 -7.05 6.58
C ILE A 136 -7.17 -7.12 5.46
N PRO A 137 -8.48 -7.08 5.75
CA PRO A 137 -9.49 -7.23 4.72
C PRO A 137 -9.50 -6.02 3.78
N LYS A 138 -9.79 -6.25 2.51
CA LYS A 138 -10.05 -5.22 1.52
C LYS A 138 -11.41 -5.50 0.89
N THR A 139 -12.30 -4.53 0.97
CA THR A 139 -13.68 -4.65 0.45
C THR A 139 -13.80 -3.90 -0.87
N TYR A 140 -14.38 -4.57 -1.86
CA TYR A 140 -14.52 -4.07 -3.22
C TYR A 140 -15.97 -4.11 -3.67
N ARG A 141 -16.37 -3.10 -4.44
CA ARG A 141 -17.55 -3.13 -5.30
C ARG A 141 -17.11 -3.43 -6.71
N VAL A 142 -17.66 -4.49 -7.28
CA VAL A 142 -17.20 -5.08 -8.54
C VAL A 142 -18.40 -5.29 -9.45
N TRP A 143 -18.43 -4.54 -10.55
CA TRP A 143 -19.33 -4.83 -11.66
C TRP A 143 -18.70 -5.90 -12.53
N VAL A 144 -19.43 -6.99 -12.75
CA VAL A 144 -19.07 -8.06 -13.67
C VAL A 144 -20.08 -8.13 -14.82
N GLN A 145 -19.60 -8.52 -15.99
CA GLN A 145 -20.45 -8.92 -17.10
C GLN A 145 -21.13 -10.25 -16.74
N GLY A 146 -22.37 -10.42 -17.18
CA GLY A 146 -23.24 -11.53 -16.82
C GLY A 146 -23.80 -11.44 -15.41
N GLN A 147 -24.57 -12.47 -15.04
CA GLN A 147 -25.13 -12.63 -13.70
C GLN A 147 -24.68 -13.98 -13.11
N PRO A 148 -23.49 -14.04 -12.46
CA PRO A 148 -22.92 -15.31 -12.02
C PRO A 148 -23.85 -16.06 -11.07
N PRO A 149 -24.33 -17.26 -11.41
CA PRO A 149 -25.28 -18.02 -10.59
C PRO A 149 -24.66 -18.41 -9.25
N GLU A 150 -25.50 -18.77 -8.28
CA GLU A 150 -25.07 -18.95 -6.89
C GLU A 150 -23.98 -20.03 -6.75
N ASN A 151 -24.01 -21.11 -7.53
CA ASN A 151 -22.95 -22.12 -7.56
C ASN A 151 -21.58 -21.54 -7.97
N VAL A 152 -21.54 -20.58 -8.91
CA VAL A 152 -20.31 -19.87 -9.31
C VAL A 152 -19.83 -18.97 -8.18
N LEU A 153 -20.74 -18.25 -7.51
CA LEU A 153 -20.37 -17.43 -6.35
C LEU A 153 -19.84 -18.28 -5.20
N GLN A 154 -20.44 -19.46 -4.94
CA GLN A 154 -19.95 -20.40 -3.93
C GLN A 154 -18.54 -20.91 -4.26
N ARG A 155 -18.26 -21.27 -5.51
CA ARG A 155 -16.90 -21.62 -5.95
C ARG A 155 -15.91 -20.49 -5.71
N TRP A 156 -16.28 -19.25 -6.01
CA TRP A 156 -15.41 -18.10 -5.73
C TRP A 156 -15.15 -17.97 -4.22
N ARG A 157 -16.17 -18.11 -3.36
CA ARG A 157 -16.00 -18.03 -1.90
C ARG A 157 -15.06 -19.09 -1.34
N GLN A 158 -15.10 -20.31 -1.87
CA GLN A 158 -14.22 -21.42 -1.47
C GLN A 158 -12.76 -21.23 -1.91
N GLY A 159 -12.54 -20.39 -2.92
CA GLY A 159 -11.24 -20.12 -3.51
C GLY A 159 -11.08 -20.78 -4.88
N ILE A 160 -10.27 -20.15 -5.74
CA ILE A 160 -10.02 -20.58 -7.12
C ILE A 160 -8.50 -20.76 -7.30
N PRO A 161 -8.03 -21.81 -8.00
CA PRO A 161 -6.62 -21.95 -8.31
C PRO A 161 -6.11 -20.74 -9.12
N LEU A 162 -5.09 -20.05 -8.61
CA LEU A 162 -4.48 -18.91 -9.28
C LEU A 162 -2.95 -18.98 -9.10
N ASP A 163 -2.21 -18.98 -10.20
CA ASP A 163 -0.74 -19.15 -10.21
C ASP A 163 -0.28 -20.45 -9.52
N GLY A 164 -1.01 -21.54 -9.74
CA GLY A 164 -0.70 -22.86 -9.16
C GLY A 164 -1.03 -23.02 -7.67
N VAL A 165 -1.61 -22.00 -7.02
CA VAL A 165 -2.00 -22.04 -5.60
C VAL A 165 -3.44 -21.57 -5.42
N MET A 166 -4.21 -22.25 -4.58
CA MET A 166 -5.56 -21.81 -4.22
C MET A 166 -5.55 -20.40 -3.62
N THR A 167 -6.47 -19.53 -4.06
CA THR A 167 -6.74 -18.28 -3.34
C THR A 167 -7.30 -18.58 -1.96
N LEU A 168 -7.09 -17.67 -1.01
CA LEU A 168 -7.78 -17.73 0.27
C LEU A 168 -9.30 -17.63 0.08
N PRO A 169 -10.10 -18.18 0.99
CA PRO A 169 -11.54 -17.95 1.01
C PRO A 169 -11.87 -16.46 1.02
N ALA A 170 -12.96 -16.12 0.33
CA ALA A 170 -13.41 -14.74 0.17
C ALA A 170 -14.90 -14.61 0.51
N THR A 171 -15.31 -13.42 0.93
CA THR A 171 -16.74 -13.09 0.93
C THR A 171 -17.10 -12.59 -0.47
N VAL A 172 -18.14 -13.16 -1.06
CA VAL A 172 -18.68 -12.71 -2.35
C VAL A 172 -20.20 -12.61 -2.21
N LYS A 173 -20.76 -11.40 -2.32
CA LYS A 173 -22.20 -11.17 -2.19
C LYS A 173 -22.70 -10.43 -3.42
N ARG A 174 -23.77 -10.93 -4.04
CA ARG A 174 -24.48 -10.16 -5.06
C ARG A 174 -25.29 -9.07 -4.36
N LEU A 175 -25.05 -7.82 -4.72
CA LEU A 175 -25.80 -6.67 -4.20
C LEU A 175 -26.98 -6.31 -5.09
N ARG A 176 -26.79 -6.38 -6.41
CA ARG A 176 -27.82 -6.12 -7.41
C ARG A 176 -27.48 -6.78 -8.75
N SER A 177 -28.52 -7.04 -9.53
CA SER A 177 -28.45 -7.38 -10.96
C SER A 177 -29.06 -6.23 -11.75
N GLU A 178 -28.46 -5.86 -12.88
CA GLU A 178 -28.99 -4.87 -13.81
C GLU A 178 -28.74 -5.35 -15.24
N GLY A 179 -29.79 -5.69 -15.99
CA GLY A 179 -29.64 -6.18 -17.37
C GLY A 179 -28.69 -7.38 -17.46
N ASP A 180 -27.64 -7.26 -18.26
CA ASP A 180 -26.63 -8.30 -18.47
C ASP A 180 -25.45 -8.23 -17.49
N ARG A 181 -25.54 -7.48 -16.39
CA ARG A 181 -24.44 -7.30 -15.43
C ARG A 181 -24.89 -7.47 -13.98
N ALA A 182 -23.93 -7.77 -13.10
CA ALA A 182 -24.17 -7.87 -11.67
C ALA A 182 -23.15 -7.05 -10.87
N LEU A 183 -23.61 -6.40 -9.80
CA LEU A 183 -22.76 -5.75 -8.82
C LEU A 183 -22.52 -6.72 -7.66
N LEU A 184 -21.25 -7.04 -7.45
CA LEU A 184 -20.78 -7.87 -6.35
C LEU A 184 -20.07 -7.01 -5.31
N GLU A 185 -20.25 -7.38 -4.04
CA GLU A 185 -19.34 -7.02 -2.96
C GLU A 185 -18.38 -8.17 -2.73
N ILE A 186 -17.08 -7.88 -2.77
CA ILE A 186 -16.02 -8.88 -2.59
C ILE A 186 -15.09 -8.43 -1.48
N ILE A 187 -14.88 -9.29 -0.47
CA ILE A 187 -13.93 -9.05 0.61
C ILE A 187 -12.79 -10.06 0.48
N LEU A 188 -11.57 -9.53 0.30
CA LEU A 188 -10.35 -10.33 0.21
C LEU A 188 -9.44 -10.09 1.42
N HIS A 189 -8.81 -11.16 1.89
CA HIS A 189 -7.80 -11.14 2.97
C HIS A 189 -6.37 -11.32 2.44
N GLU A 190 -6.20 -11.27 1.12
CA GLU A 190 -4.92 -11.26 0.42
C GLU A 190 -4.96 -10.21 -0.70
N GLY A 191 -3.85 -10.08 -1.44
CA GLY A 191 -3.71 -9.07 -2.49
C GLY A 191 -2.81 -9.53 -3.63
N ARG A 192 -3.15 -10.65 -4.28
CA ARG A 192 -2.41 -11.12 -5.46
C ARG A 192 -2.64 -10.20 -6.65
N ASN A 193 -1.71 -10.23 -7.62
CA ASN A 193 -1.78 -9.38 -8.80
C ASN A 193 -3.10 -9.61 -9.55
N ARG A 194 -3.87 -8.53 -9.75
CA ARG A 194 -5.15 -8.52 -10.49
C ARG A 194 -6.14 -9.60 -10.05
N GLN A 195 -6.08 -10.06 -8.80
CA GLN A 195 -6.77 -11.27 -8.33
C GLN A 195 -8.26 -11.32 -8.68
N ILE A 196 -9.01 -10.26 -8.34
CA ILE A 196 -10.46 -10.22 -8.61
C ILE A 196 -10.74 -10.35 -10.11
N ARG A 197 -10.00 -9.62 -10.95
CA ARG A 197 -10.21 -9.64 -12.41
C ARG A 197 -9.91 -11.01 -12.99
N ARG A 198 -8.79 -11.61 -12.59
CA ARG A 198 -8.35 -12.93 -13.09
C ARG A 198 -9.31 -14.04 -12.67
N VAL A 199 -9.77 -14.02 -11.42
CA VAL A 199 -10.74 -15.01 -10.94
C VAL A 199 -12.09 -14.83 -11.64
N ALA A 200 -12.56 -13.59 -11.81
CA ALA A 200 -13.81 -13.33 -12.52
C ALA A 200 -13.76 -13.80 -13.99
N ASP A 201 -12.67 -13.50 -14.70
CA ASP A 201 -12.41 -13.97 -16.07
C ASP A 201 -12.45 -15.50 -16.15
N GLN A 202 -11.72 -16.18 -15.26
CA GLN A 202 -11.66 -17.64 -15.22
C GLN A 202 -13.03 -18.29 -14.95
N LEU A 203 -13.90 -17.59 -14.23
CA LEU A 203 -15.27 -18.03 -13.98
C LEU A 203 -16.24 -17.66 -15.12
N GLY A 204 -15.80 -16.91 -16.14
CA GLY A 204 -16.61 -16.48 -17.28
C GLY A 204 -17.37 -15.17 -17.08
N TYR A 205 -17.03 -14.37 -16.07
CA TYR A 205 -17.73 -13.14 -15.70
C TYR A 205 -16.75 -11.95 -15.61
N PRO A 206 -16.21 -11.46 -16.73
CA PRO A 206 -15.15 -10.44 -16.74
C PRO A 206 -15.57 -9.16 -16.01
N VAL A 207 -14.59 -8.50 -15.38
CA VAL A 207 -14.83 -7.30 -14.56
C VAL A 207 -14.96 -6.04 -15.42
N LEU A 208 -16.12 -5.41 -15.37
CA LEU A 208 -16.43 -4.13 -16.04
C LEU A 208 -15.92 -2.92 -15.24
N ALA A 209 -16.08 -2.95 -13.91
CA ALA A 209 -15.59 -1.89 -13.04
C ALA A 209 -15.24 -2.44 -11.65
N LEU A 210 -14.15 -1.93 -11.08
CA LEU A 210 -13.63 -2.35 -9.79
C LEU A 210 -13.29 -1.14 -8.95
N GLN A 211 -13.93 -1.03 -7.79
CA GLN A 211 -13.68 0.02 -6.82
C GLN A 211 -13.41 -0.59 -5.44
N ARG A 212 -12.26 -0.30 -4.85
CA ARG A 212 -12.01 -0.64 -3.44
C ARG A 212 -12.74 0.39 -2.56
N ILE A 213 -13.66 -0.06 -1.73
CA ILE A 213 -14.47 0.82 -0.88
C ILE A 213 -13.99 0.84 0.57
N ALA A 214 -13.18 -0.14 1.00
CA ALA A 214 -12.60 -0.14 2.34
C ALA A 214 -11.26 -0.88 2.42
N ILE A 215 -10.43 -0.49 3.39
CA ILE A 215 -9.21 -1.19 3.82
C ILE A 215 -9.32 -1.36 5.33
N GLY A 216 -9.52 -2.60 5.79
CA GLY A 216 -9.85 -2.85 7.18
C GLY A 216 -11.07 -2.03 7.61
N PRO A 217 -11.00 -1.31 8.75
CA PRO A 217 -12.08 -0.45 9.25
C PRO A 217 -12.16 0.92 8.54
N VAL A 218 -11.24 1.23 7.61
CA VAL A 218 -11.22 2.53 6.92
C VAL A 218 -12.05 2.46 5.66
N HIS A 219 -13.18 3.16 5.67
CA HIS A 219 -14.10 3.26 4.55
C HIS A 219 -13.84 4.50 3.71
N LEU A 220 -14.05 4.35 2.39
CA LEU A 220 -14.00 5.44 1.43
C LEU A 220 -15.09 6.49 1.70
N GLY A 221 -16.28 6.04 2.13
CA GLY A 221 -17.43 6.88 2.45
C GLY A 221 -17.82 7.81 1.29
N HIS A 222 -18.02 9.09 1.59
CA HIS A 222 -18.40 10.13 0.62
C HIS A 222 -17.20 10.87 0.00
N LEU A 223 -15.97 10.37 0.19
CA LEU A 223 -14.78 10.99 -0.39
C LEU A 223 -14.89 10.97 -1.92
N ARG A 224 -14.90 12.15 -2.55
CA ARG A 224 -15.04 12.27 -4.01
C ARG A 224 -13.79 11.72 -4.73
N PRO A 225 -13.91 11.23 -5.98
CA PRO A 225 -12.75 10.83 -6.78
C PRO A 225 -11.68 11.94 -6.81
N ARG A 226 -10.40 11.55 -6.77
CA ARG A 226 -9.21 12.43 -6.64
C ARG A 226 -9.05 13.15 -5.30
N ALA A 227 -10.08 13.20 -4.46
CA ALA A 227 -9.97 13.84 -3.16
C ALA A 227 -9.11 12.99 -2.22
N VAL A 228 -8.40 13.69 -1.33
CA VAL A 228 -7.57 13.11 -0.28
C VAL A 228 -7.94 13.74 1.05
N ARG A 229 -7.91 12.94 2.11
CA ARG A 229 -8.07 13.43 3.48
C ARG A 229 -7.09 12.72 4.43
N PRO A 230 -6.70 13.35 5.55
CA PRO A 230 -6.08 12.64 6.65
C PRO A 230 -7.00 11.53 7.18
N LEU A 231 -6.39 10.46 7.68
CA LEU A 231 -7.09 9.52 8.55
C LEU A 231 -7.41 10.18 9.89
N SER A 232 -8.59 9.89 10.42
CA SER A 232 -8.95 10.27 11.79
C SER A 232 -8.13 9.45 12.79
N ARG A 233 -8.05 9.94 14.04
CA ARG A 233 -7.37 9.21 15.14
C ARG A 233 -7.99 7.83 15.36
N HIS A 234 -9.31 7.72 15.24
CA HIS A 234 -10.02 6.46 15.39
C HIS A 234 -9.66 5.46 14.26
N GLU A 235 -9.67 5.92 13.01
CA GLU A 235 -9.25 5.10 11.86
C GLU A 235 -7.80 4.62 11.99
N LEU A 236 -6.91 5.48 12.48
CA LEU A 236 -5.52 5.14 12.72
C LEU A 236 -5.37 4.08 13.79
N ALA A 237 -6.02 4.27 14.94
CA ALA A 237 -5.99 3.30 16.03
C ALA A 237 -6.55 1.93 15.59
N ALA A 238 -7.62 1.94 14.80
CA ALA A 238 -8.26 0.71 14.31
C ALA A 238 -7.43 -0.02 13.23
N LEU A 239 -6.50 0.67 12.56
CA LEU A 239 -5.55 0.08 11.61
C LEU A 239 -4.22 -0.34 12.25
N GLN A 240 -3.99 -0.03 13.52
CA GLN A 240 -2.81 -0.49 14.22
C GLN A 240 -3.02 -1.91 14.74
N PRO A 241 -1.97 -2.75 14.76
CA PRO A 241 -2.06 -4.02 15.44
C PRO A 241 -2.47 -3.77 16.88
N THR A 242 -3.51 -4.47 17.34
CA THR A 242 -3.76 -4.60 18.78
C THR A 242 -2.51 -5.22 19.37
N THR A 243 -1.73 -4.43 20.11
CA THR A 243 -0.64 -4.94 20.94
C THR A 243 -1.26 -5.77 22.04
N LYS A 244 -1.68 -7.00 21.73
CA LYS A 244 -1.72 -8.07 22.72
C LYS A 244 -0.26 -8.43 22.96
N THR A 245 0.32 -7.81 23.97
CA THR A 245 1.55 -8.24 24.62
C THR A 245 1.33 -9.70 25.02
N GLN A 246 1.70 -10.66 24.16
CA GLN A 246 1.88 -12.03 24.62
C GLN A 246 3.22 -12.03 25.39
N PRO A 247 3.22 -12.28 26.70
CA PRO A 247 4.48 -12.52 27.40
C PRO A 247 5.13 -13.73 26.73
N LYS A 248 6.41 -13.57 26.35
CA LYS A 248 7.24 -14.71 25.94
C LYS A 248 7.24 -15.69 27.10
N SER A 249 6.65 -16.86 26.91
CA SER A 249 6.95 -18.02 27.74
C SER A 249 8.43 -18.34 27.59
N GLN A 250 9.07 -18.51 28.74
CA GLN A 250 10.46 -18.93 28.92
C GLN A 250 10.75 -20.25 28.21
#